data_AF-A0A941L596-F1
#
_entry.id   AF-A0A941L596-F1
#
_cell.length_a   1.000
_cell.length_b   1.000
_cell.length_c   1.000
_cell.angle_alpha   90.00
_cell.angle_beta   90.00
_cell.angle_gamma   90.00
#
_symmetry.space_group_name_H-M   'P 1'
#
loop_
_entity.id
_entity.type
_entity.pdbx_description
1 polymer ?
#
loop_
_entity_poly.entity_id
_entity_poly.type
_entity_poly.pdbx_seq_one_letter_code
_entity_poly.pdbx_strand_id
1 'polypeptide(L)'
;MSYLKLNQLNVLKRILLIILFVGFYFIGLRPIRANVADLIKSKIEVSGVDQFQQSSVGITTVYSDGDFSKKFVFKVPFGMFFLFSSVCLIWLQARWKDFGILILIQIGFWIIAFLSFIPGSNGNLFFLEIMDFLTRYLTPLGSLGLPIYIMYRRKIEDAE
;
A
#
# COMPACT_ATOMS: atom_id res chain seq x y z
N MET A 1 -32.81 1.07 28.04
CA MET A 1 -31.49 1.65 27.71
C MET A 1 -31.58 2.21 26.29
N SER A 2 -31.56 3.54 26.12
CA SER A 2 -31.96 4.23 24.87
C SER A 2 -31.03 3.90 23.69
N TYR A 3 -31.60 3.71 22.49
CA TYR A 3 -30.91 3.47 21.21
C TYR A 3 -29.73 4.42 20.95
N LEU A 4 -29.83 5.67 21.44
CA LEU A 4 -28.76 6.68 21.38
C LEU A 4 -27.47 6.25 22.10
N LYS A 5 -27.58 5.63 23.28
CA LYS A 5 -26.41 5.16 24.05
C LYS A 5 -25.72 3.97 23.36
N LEU A 6 -26.49 3.10 22.70
CA LEU A 6 -25.95 1.95 21.97
C LEU A 6 -25.16 2.39 20.73
N ASN A 7 -25.69 3.38 20.00
CA ASN A 7 -25.03 3.93 18.82
C ASN A 7 -23.74 4.69 19.18
N GLN A 8 -23.76 5.51 20.24
CA GLN A 8 -22.56 6.21 20.73
C GLN A 8 -21.47 5.24 21.21
N LEU A 9 -21.84 4.15 21.90
CA LEU A 9 -20.89 3.13 22.34
C LEU A 9 -20.21 2.44 21.15
N ASN A 10 -20.96 2.20 20.06
CA ASN A 10 -20.42 1.60 18.84
C ASN A 10 -19.47 2.56 18.10
N VAL A 11 -19.78 3.85 18.04
CA VAL A 11 -18.89 4.87 17.45
C VAL A 11 -17.60 5.01 18.26
N LEU A 12 -17.69 5.07 19.59
CA LEU A 12 -16.52 5.16 20.45
C LEU A 12 -15.58 3.96 20.28
N LYS A 13 -16.13 2.74 20.21
CA LYS A 13 -15.37 1.51 19.91
C LYS A 13 -14.64 1.60 18.57
N ARG A 14 -15.28 2.14 17.53
CA ARG A 14 -14.66 2.30 16.21
C ARG A 14 -13.48 3.29 16.26
N ILE A 15 -13.68 4.43 16.92
CA ILE A 15 -12.61 5.44 17.09
C ILE A 15 -11.44 4.83 17.87
N LEU A 16 -11.70 4.12 18.97
CA LEU A 16 -10.67 3.44 19.75
C LEU A 16 -9.88 2.43 18.90
N LEU A 17 -10.58 1.59 18.12
CA LEU A 17 -9.94 0.63 17.21
C LEU A 17 -9.08 1.32 16.14
N ILE A 18 -9.55 2.44 15.58
CA ILE A 18 -8.78 3.23 14.62
C ILE A 18 -7.51 3.78 15.28
N ILE A 19 -7.62 4.37 16.48
CA ILE A 19 -6.46 4.90 17.21
C ILE A 19 -5.44 3.80 17.50
N LEU A 20 -5.90 2.65 18.01
CA LEU A 20 -5.04 1.50 18.28
C LEU A 20 -4.36 0.99 16.99
N PHE A 21 -5.11 0.88 15.90
CA PHE A 21 -4.57 0.43 14.62
C PHE A 21 -3.56 1.42 14.03
N VAL A 22 -3.85 2.73 14.06
CA VAL A 22 -2.93 3.78 13.61
C VAL A 22 -1.65 3.79 14.45
N GLY A 23 -1.77 3.66 15.77
CA GLY A 23 -0.63 3.53 16.67
C GLY A 23 0.23 2.31 16.33
N PHE A 24 -0.39 1.14 16.17
CA PHE A 24 0.28 -0.09 15.74
C PHE A 24 0.96 0.08 14.37
N TYR A 25 0.31 0.77 13.42
CA TYR A 25 0.88 1.02 12.09
C TYR A 25 2.18 1.81 12.18
N PHE A 26 2.21 2.90 12.95
CA PHE A 26 3.39 3.76 13.04
C PHE A 26 4.51 3.18 13.89
N ILE A 27 4.19 2.45 14.96
CA ILE A 27 5.19 1.89 15.88
C ILE A 27 5.72 0.53 15.40
N GLY A 28 4.86 -0.30 14.81
CA GLY A 28 5.23 -1.65 14.36
C GLY A 28 5.47 -1.72 12.86
N LEU A 29 4.41 -1.48 12.07
CA LEU A 29 4.45 -1.78 10.64
C LEU A 29 5.40 -0.88 9.85
N ARG A 30 5.42 0.43 10.15
CA ARG A 30 6.28 1.40 9.45
C ARG A 30 7.79 1.10 9.64
N PRO A 31 8.30 0.84 10.85
CA PRO A 31 9.70 0.43 11.03
C PRO A 31 10.05 -0.88 10.32
N ILE A 32 9.17 -1.88 10.36
CA ILE A 32 9.38 -3.14 9.62
C ILE A 32 9.54 -2.86 8.12
N ARG A 33 8.67 -2.03 7.54
CA ARG A 33 8.76 -1.67 6.12
C ARG A 33 10.05 -0.90 5.80
N ALA A 34 10.54 -0.06 6.72
CA ALA A 34 11.80 0.66 6.53
C ALA A 34 12.98 -0.32 6.47
N ASN A 35 13.05 -1.26 7.42
CA ASN A 35 14.08 -2.30 7.42
C ASN A 35 14.03 -3.15 6.15
N VAL A 36 12.83 -3.47 5.64
CA VAL A 36 12.68 -4.19 4.36
C VAL A 36 13.21 -3.36 3.19
N ALA A 37 12.94 -2.05 3.16
CA ALA A 37 13.45 -1.18 2.10
C ALA A 37 14.99 -1.13 2.10
N ASP A 38 15.60 -1.05 3.29
CA ASP A 38 17.06 -1.05 3.45
C ASP A 38 17.67 -2.38 2.99
N LEU A 39 17.06 -3.51 3.36
CA LEU A 39 17.50 -4.86 2.94
C LEU A 39 17.41 -5.06 1.42
N ILE A 40 16.38 -4.53 0.77
CA ILE A 40 16.21 -4.62 -0.69
C ILE A 40 17.29 -3.78 -1.38
N LYS A 41 17.51 -2.55 -0.90
CA LYS A 41 18.54 -1.66 -1.44
C LYS A 41 19.94 -2.27 -1.31
N SER A 42 20.28 -2.82 -0.16
CA SER A 42 21.62 -3.38 0.09
C SER A 42 21.94 -4.61 -0.78
N LYS A 43 20.92 -5.28 -1.34
CA LYS A 43 21.09 -6.49 -2.15
C LYS A 43 21.04 -6.25 -3.66
N ILE A 44 20.55 -5.09 -4.08
CA ILE A 44 20.38 -4.76 -5.49
C ILE A 44 21.45 -3.72 -5.83
N GLU A 45 22.68 -4.20 -6.04
CA GLU A 45 23.72 -3.41 -6.69
C GLU A 45 23.38 -3.27 -8.16
N VAL A 46 23.39 -2.04 -8.66
CA VAL A 46 22.95 -1.74 -10.02
C VAL A 46 24.11 -1.31 -10.88
N SER A 47 24.27 -1.99 -12.01
CA SER A 47 25.14 -1.55 -13.10
C SER A 47 24.31 -0.72 -14.08
N GLY A 48 24.66 0.56 -14.26
CA GLY A 48 24.10 1.42 -15.32
C GLY A 48 22.89 2.30 -14.96
N VAL A 49 22.47 2.36 -13.69
CA VAL A 49 21.33 3.20 -13.24
C VAL A 49 21.58 3.75 -11.83
N ASP A 50 21.38 5.06 -11.62
CA ASP A 50 21.56 5.67 -10.30
C ASP A 50 20.35 5.41 -9.39
N GLN A 51 20.60 4.95 -8.15
CA GLN A 51 19.54 4.74 -7.15
C GLN A 51 19.75 5.59 -5.91
N PHE A 52 18.68 6.25 -5.45
CA PHE A 52 18.67 6.95 -4.16
C PHE A 52 17.41 6.68 -3.36
N GLN A 53 17.52 6.78 -2.03
CA GLN A 53 16.35 6.72 -1.15
C GLN A 53 15.59 8.05 -1.22
N GLN A 54 14.36 8.00 -1.73
CA GLN A 54 13.47 9.18 -1.72
C GLN A 54 12.73 9.32 -0.38
N SER A 55 12.58 8.21 0.36
CA SER A 55 12.03 8.21 1.72
C SER A 55 12.53 6.98 2.47
N SER A 56 12.26 6.90 3.78
CA SER A 56 12.59 5.73 4.62
C SER A 56 11.93 4.42 4.17
N VAL A 57 11.12 4.41 3.11
CA VAL A 57 10.35 3.24 2.65
C VAL A 57 10.21 3.16 1.12
N GLY A 58 10.95 3.97 0.37
CA GLY A 58 10.85 4.07 -1.08
C GLY A 58 12.21 4.25 -1.74
N ILE A 59 12.48 3.40 -2.73
CA ILE A 59 13.71 3.40 -3.54
C ILE A 59 13.37 4.08 -4.86
N THR A 60 14.13 5.11 -5.23
CA THR A 60 13.99 5.76 -6.54
C THR A 60 15.15 5.35 -7.43
N THR A 61 14.80 4.89 -8.61
CA THR A 61 15.72 4.51 -9.67
C THR A 61 15.65 5.56 -10.77
N VAL A 62 16.79 6.18 -11.07
CA VAL A 62 16.93 7.20 -12.12
C VAL A 62 17.54 6.56 -13.34
N TYR A 63 16.70 6.33 -14.35
CA TYR A 63 17.18 5.96 -15.68
C TYR A 63 17.61 7.22 -16.42
N SER A 64 18.83 7.22 -16.98
CA SER A 64 19.35 8.31 -17.81
C SER A 64 19.91 7.73 -19.10
N ASP A 65 19.45 8.24 -20.24
CA ASP A 65 19.94 7.90 -21.57
C ASP A 65 20.02 9.17 -22.42
N GLY A 66 21.23 9.66 -22.66
CA GLY A 66 21.46 10.98 -23.27
C GLY A 66 20.82 12.11 -22.47
N ASP A 67 20.01 12.94 -23.13
CA ASP A 67 19.26 14.05 -22.50
C ASP A 67 17.98 13.59 -21.76
N PHE A 68 17.62 12.30 -21.86
CA PHE A 68 16.41 11.77 -21.24
C PHE A 68 16.70 11.22 -19.85
N SER A 69 16.09 11.81 -18.81
CA SER A 69 16.12 11.28 -17.44
C SER A 69 14.71 11.03 -16.91
N LYS A 70 14.43 9.81 -16.45
CA LYS A 70 13.14 9.41 -15.87
C LYS A 70 13.34 8.73 -14.52
N LYS A 71 12.52 9.14 -13.55
CA LYS A 71 12.55 8.63 -12.17
C LYS A 71 11.43 7.62 -11.95
N PHE A 72 11.82 6.40 -11.62
CA PHE A 72 10.93 5.29 -11.26
C PHE A 72 10.97 5.06 -9.77
N VAL A 73 9.83 4.83 -9.13
CA VAL A 73 9.76 4.71 -7.67
C VAL A 73 9.26 3.34 -7.27
N PHE A 74 10.13 2.54 -6.66
CA PHE A 74 9.74 1.31 -5.98
C PHE A 74 9.31 1.60 -4.54
N LYS A 75 8.18 1.04 -4.11
CA LYS A 75 7.67 1.21 -2.74
C LYS A 75 7.40 -0.14 -2.10
N VAL A 76 7.88 -0.30 -0.86
CA VAL A 76 7.55 -1.45 0.01
C VAL A 76 6.04 -1.42 0.34
N PRO A 77 5.34 -2.57 0.38
CA PRO A 77 3.88 -2.64 0.51
C PRO A 77 3.43 -2.13 1.86
N PHE A 78 2.11 -1.99 2.05
CA PHE A 78 1.49 -1.46 3.27
C PHE A 78 1.77 0.03 3.50
N GLY A 79 1.74 0.81 2.41
CA GLY A 79 1.88 2.27 2.41
C GLY A 79 0.69 3.02 3.02
N MET A 80 0.66 4.34 2.83
CA MET A 80 -0.44 5.18 3.33
C MET A 80 -1.81 4.77 2.77
N PHE A 81 -1.87 4.30 1.53
CA PHE A 81 -3.13 3.82 0.94
C PHE A 81 -3.68 2.58 1.66
N PHE A 82 -2.80 1.67 2.11
CA PHE A 82 -3.21 0.56 2.97
C PHE A 82 -3.76 1.05 4.31
N LEU A 83 -3.09 2.03 4.93
CA LEU A 83 -3.54 2.63 6.18
C LEU A 83 -4.93 3.25 6.01
N PHE A 84 -5.12 4.11 5.00
CA PHE A 84 -6.40 4.76 4.75
C PHE A 84 -7.51 3.76 4.46
N SER A 85 -7.26 2.78 3.58
CA SER A 85 -8.24 1.73 3.31
C SER A 85 -8.60 0.96 4.56
N SER A 86 -7.63 0.56 5.38
CA SER A 86 -7.89 -0.16 6.63
C SER A 86 -8.73 0.67 7.61
N VAL A 87 -8.46 1.97 7.74
CA VAL A 87 -9.27 2.89 8.55
C VAL A 87 -10.71 2.94 8.03
N CYS A 88 -10.90 3.07 6.71
CA CYS A 88 -12.22 3.01 6.10
C CYS A 88 -12.92 1.66 6.35
N LEU A 89 -12.22 0.54 6.24
CA LEU A 89 -12.77 -0.79 6.51
C LEU A 89 -13.20 -0.95 7.98
N ILE A 90 -12.40 -0.45 8.94
CA ILE A 90 -12.78 -0.45 10.36
C ILE A 90 -14.02 0.42 10.57
N TRP A 91 -14.05 1.61 9.97
CA TRP A 91 -15.19 2.53 10.07
C TRP A 91 -16.48 1.90 9.52
N LEU A 92 -16.36 1.24 8.37
CA LEU A 92 -17.45 0.50 7.74
C LEU A 92 -17.75 -0.81 8.46
N GLN A 93 -17.02 -1.25 9.49
CA GLN A 93 -17.20 -2.58 10.09
C GLN A 93 -17.16 -3.70 9.04
N ALA A 94 -16.19 -3.63 8.13
CA ALA A 94 -16.01 -4.64 7.09
C ALA A 94 -15.70 -6.02 7.70
N ARG A 95 -15.94 -7.09 6.92
CA ARG A 95 -15.70 -8.46 7.38
C ARG A 95 -14.19 -8.73 7.40
N TRP A 96 -13.73 -9.64 8.25
CA TRP A 96 -12.32 -10.07 8.27
C TRP A 96 -11.78 -10.49 6.89
N LYS A 97 -12.62 -11.11 6.06
CA LYS A 97 -12.29 -11.47 4.67
C LYS A 97 -11.92 -10.25 3.82
N ASP A 98 -12.57 -9.11 4.05
CA ASP A 98 -12.31 -7.87 3.32
C ASP A 98 -10.90 -7.32 3.68
N PHE A 99 -10.45 -7.42 4.94
CA PHE A 99 -9.06 -7.11 5.32
C PHE A 99 -8.05 -8.08 4.68
N GLY A 100 -8.39 -9.36 4.58
CA GLY A 100 -7.56 -10.36 3.88
C GLY A 100 -7.35 -10.00 2.41
N ILE A 101 -8.41 -9.57 1.71
CA ILE A 101 -8.32 -9.09 0.33
C ILE A 101 -7.39 -7.87 0.24
N LEU A 102 -7.50 -6.91 1.15
CA LEU A 102 -6.61 -5.74 1.17
C LEU A 102 -5.14 -6.15 1.31
N ILE A 103 -4.83 -7.12 2.17
CA ILE A 103 -3.48 -7.66 2.34
C ILE A 103 -3.00 -8.34 1.04
N LEU A 104 -3.86 -9.14 0.40
CA LEU A 104 -3.53 -9.81 -0.87
C LEU A 104 -3.25 -8.80 -2.00
N ILE A 105 -4.01 -7.70 -2.06
CA ILE A 105 -3.74 -6.60 -3.02
C ILE A 105 -2.34 -6.02 -2.80
N GLN A 106 -1.98 -5.74 -1.54
CA GLN A 106 -0.68 -5.18 -1.20
C GLN A 106 0.47 -6.13 -1.53
N ILE A 107 0.37 -7.38 -1.09
CA ILE A 107 1.43 -8.37 -1.29
C ILE A 107 1.52 -8.77 -2.77
N GLY A 108 0.39 -9.02 -3.42
CA GLY A 108 0.34 -9.47 -4.81
C GLY A 108 0.97 -8.47 -5.77
N PHE A 109 0.57 -7.19 -5.71
CA PHE A 109 1.18 -6.17 -6.56
C PHE A 109 2.62 -5.88 -6.18
N TRP A 110 2.99 -5.98 -4.90
CA TRP A 110 4.38 -5.82 -4.52
C TRP A 110 5.27 -6.94 -5.03
N ILE A 111 4.85 -8.21 -4.99
CA ILE A 111 5.62 -9.32 -5.55
C ILE A 111 5.87 -9.10 -7.04
N ILE A 112 4.83 -8.74 -7.80
CA ILE A 112 4.98 -8.50 -9.25
C ILE A 112 5.89 -7.29 -9.49
N ALA A 113 5.75 -6.21 -8.72
CA ALA A 113 6.61 -5.04 -8.81
C ALA A 113 8.07 -5.38 -8.46
N PHE A 114 8.30 -6.19 -7.43
CA PHE A 114 9.63 -6.63 -7.00
C PHE A 114 10.28 -7.53 -8.06
N LEU A 115 9.54 -8.47 -8.63
CA LEU A 115 10.03 -9.32 -9.73
C LEU A 115 10.34 -8.49 -10.98
N SER A 116 9.58 -7.43 -11.25
CA SER A 116 9.86 -6.48 -12.34
C SER A 116 11.04 -5.56 -12.01
N PHE A 117 11.27 -5.26 -10.73
CA PHE A 117 12.37 -4.41 -10.31
C PHE A 117 13.74 -5.01 -10.66
N ILE A 118 13.91 -6.33 -10.54
CA ILE A 118 15.19 -7.02 -10.81
C ILE A 118 15.70 -6.82 -12.26
N PRO A 119 14.95 -7.20 -13.32
CA PRO A 119 15.36 -6.91 -14.70
C PRO A 119 15.34 -5.41 -15.01
N GLY A 120 14.46 -4.63 -14.36
CA GLY A 120 14.44 -3.18 -14.50
C GLY A 120 15.71 -2.50 -14.01
N SER A 121 16.29 -2.97 -12.89
CA SER A 121 17.58 -2.49 -12.41
C SER A 121 18.73 -2.82 -13.35
N ASN A 122 18.61 -3.84 -14.20
CA ASN A 122 19.63 -4.16 -15.21
C ASN A 122 19.47 -3.32 -16.51
N GLY A 123 18.77 -2.19 -16.45
CA GLY A 123 18.60 -1.26 -17.58
C GLY A 123 17.39 -1.51 -18.47
N ASN A 124 16.52 -2.47 -18.15
CA ASN A 124 15.32 -2.72 -18.96
C ASN A 124 14.17 -1.76 -18.58
N LEU A 125 13.97 -0.74 -19.40
CA LEU A 125 12.95 0.31 -19.18
C LEU A 125 11.52 -0.24 -19.03
N PHE A 126 11.15 -1.25 -19.82
CA PHE A 126 9.79 -1.81 -19.79
C PHE A 126 9.44 -2.36 -18.41
N PHE A 127 10.37 -3.05 -17.77
CA PHE A 127 10.14 -3.60 -16.42
C PHE A 127 10.14 -2.51 -15.33
N LEU A 128 10.91 -1.44 -15.49
CA LEU A 128 10.81 -0.26 -14.62
C LEU A 128 9.44 0.42 -14.73
N GLU A 129 8.87 0.47 -15.92
CA GLU A 129 7.53 1.01 -16.16
C GLU A 129 6.43 0.15 -15.53
N ILE A 130 6.51 -1.19 -15.66
CA ILE A 130 5.58 -2.10 -14.96
C ILE A 130 5.66 -1.89 -13.44
N MET A 131 6.87 -1.84 -12.90
CA MET A 131 7.09 -1.63 -11.47
C MET A 131 6.49 -0.30 -10.99
N ASP A 132 6.73 0.80 -11.71
CA ASP A 132 6.20 2.12 -11.36
C ASP A 132 4.69 2.15 -11.51
N PHE A 133 4.15 1.51 -12.56
CA PHE A 133 2.71 1.40 -12.76
C PHE A 133 2.00 0.73 -11.58
N LEU A 134 2.53 -0.42 -11.14
CA LEU A 134 1.98 -1.20 -10.04
C LEU A 134 2.06 -0.48 -8.70
N THR A 135 3.21 0.12 -8.40
CA THR A 135 3.46 0.75 -7.10
C THR A 135 2.80 2.13 -6.98
N ARG A 136 2.77 2.91 -8.07
CA ARG A 136 2.26 4.28 -8.08
C ARG A 136 0.76 4.38 -8.37
N TYR A 137 0.20 3.48 -9.16
CA TYR A 137 -1.21 3.57 -9.59
C TYR A 137 -2.05 2.36 -9.15
N LEU A 138 -1.63 1.13 -9.47
CA LEU A 138 -2.49 -0.03 -9.27
C LEU A 138 -2.66 -0.40 -7.79
N THR A 139 -1.59 -0.34 -6.99
CA THR A 139 -1.66 -0.57 -5.54
C THR A 139 -2.57 0.44 -4.83
N PRO A 140 -2.43 1.77 -5.05
CA PRO A 140 -3.38 2.74 -4.53
C PRO A 140 -4.82 2.50 -4.98
N LEU A 141 -5.03 2.24 -6.28
CA LEU A 141 -6.35 2.03 -6.85
C LEU A 141 -7.04 0.81 -6.25
N GLY A 142 -6.36 -0.34 -6.18
CA GLY A 142 -6.90 -1.55 -5.57
C GLY A 142 -7.20 -1.37 -4.08
N SER A 143 -6.33 -0.64 -3.37
CA SER A 143 -6.52 -0.39 -1.94
C SER A 143 -7.75 0.47 -1.67
N LEU A 144 -7.83 1.64 -2.31
CA LEU A 144 -8.91 2.61 -2.07
C LEU A 144 -10.23 2.18 -2.73
N GLY A 145 -10.16 1.40 -3.82
CA GLY A 145 -11.32 0.83 -4.48
C GLY A 145 -12.06 -0.19 -3.62
N LEU A 146 -11.36 -0.91 -2.73
CA LEU A 146 -11.98 -1.94 -1.88
C LEU A 146 -13.03 -1.38 -0.90
N PRO A 147 -12.77 -0.31 -0.12
CA PRO A 147 -13.80 0.35 0.68
C PRO A 147 -15.03 0.79 -0.16
N ILE A 148 -14.80 1.34 -1.36
CA ILE A 148 -15.88 1.77 -2.26
C ILE A 148 -16.72 0.57 -2.70
N TYR A 149 -16.08 -0.53 -3.10
CA TYR A 149 -16.75 -1.77 -3.46
C TYR A 149 -17.62 -2.32 -2.32
N ILE A 150 -17.13 -2.26 -1.08
CA ILE A 150 -17.88 -2.74 0.10
C ILE A 150 -19.10 -1.86 0.38
N MET A 151 -18.97 -0.54 0.24
CA MET A 151 -20.11 0.38 0.35
C MET A 151 -21.16 0.06 -0.70
N TYR A 152 -20.74 -0.20 -1.94
CA TYR A 152 -21.64 -0.58 -3.03
C TYR A 152 -22.33 -1.93 -2.77
N ARG A 153 -21.57 -2.96 -2.39
CA ARG A 153 -22.10 -4.31 -2.07
C ARG A 153 -23.20 -4.24 -1.01
N ARG A 154 -22.98 -3.49 0.07
CA ARG A 154 -23.97 -3.35 1.15
C ARG A 154 -25.23 -2.64 0.71
N LYS A 155 -25.10 -1.58 -0.09
CA LYS A 155 -26.27 -0.86 -0.61
C LYS A 155 -27.18 -1.79 -1.41
N ILE A 156 -26.63 -2.78 -2.12
CA ILE A 156 -27.41 -3.80 -2.82
C ILE A 156 -28.04 -4.79 -1.83
N GLU A 157 -27.25 -5.32 -0.90
CA GLU A 157 -27.73 -6.25 0.14
C GLU A 157 -28.87 -5.64 1.00
N ASP A 158 -28.89 -4.33 1.23
CA ASP A 158 -29.93 -3.62 1.98
C ASP A 158 -31.18 -3.29 1.14
N ALA A 159 -31.11 -3.42 -0.20
CA ALA A 159 -32.20 -3.12 -1.13
C ALA A 159 -33.00 -4.37 -1.58
N GLU A 160 -32.45 -5.56 -1.32
CA GLU A 160 -33.11 -6.86 -1.49
C GLU A 160 -33.86 -7.28 -0.21
#